data_AF-A0A1V2K2R0-F1
#
_entry.id   AF-A0A1V2K2R0-F1
#
_cell.length_a   1.000
_cell.length_b   1.000
_cell.length_c   1.000
_cell.angle_alpha   90.00
_cell.angle_beta   90.00
_cell.angle_gamma   90.00
#
_symmetry.space_group_name_H-M   'P 1'
#
loop_
_entity.id
_entity.type
_entity.pdbx_description
1 polymer ?
#
loop_
_entity_poly.entity_id
_entity_poly.type
_entity_poly.pdbx_seq_one_letter_code
_entity_poly.pdbx_strand_id
1 'polypeptide(L)'
;MLTDLFKQFFNQLQSLLSRDIQPPAPRRDDLPLPRVQPAPDPAVIDKPKQPIPGLSSKRNGAKPDNIWNGFRQGRQGNCVTISAIKAAMAKFGQSPTDIYRSVEKVADGYRVVMRDGFELQLKQSELDKAIRGADFVLLNDPEMLNDAHFLFACSAKRAQIENNDGWARRSLDAAIQSLNNGEDERGPGEGFKRLGLKDHMARVSALAFADKSLIGMVNRRGHSVAVVDGSEEIYGKKRGRPTGGQAIALI
;
A
#
# COMPACT_ATOMS: atom_id res chain seq x y z
N MET A 1 -41.77 -48.14 29.46
CA MET A 1 -41.59 -46.71 29.85
C MET A 1 -40.17 -46.20 29.59
N LEU A 2 -39.07 -46.84 30.05
CA LEU A 2 -37.71 -46.35 29.73
C LEU A 2 -37.31 -46.50 28.25
N THR A 3 -37.78 -47.55 27.57
CA THR A 3 -37.47 -47.85 26.17
C THR A 3 -38.13 -46.90 25.16
N ASP A 4 -39.30 -46.37 25.49
CA ASP A 4 -40.03 -45.45 24.61
C ASP A 4 -39.47 -44.03 24.69
N LEU A 5 -39.06 -43.61 25.88
CA LEU A 5 -38.38 -42.33 26.11
C LEU A 5 -37.04 -42.26 25.36
N PHE A 6 -36.29 -43.38 25.33
CA PHE A 6 -35.01 -43.45 24.62
C PHE A 6 -35.19 -43.41 23.09
N LYS A 7 -36.24 -44.04 22.57
CA LYS A 7 -36.58 -43.99 21.13
C LYS A 7 -37.05 -42.60 20.70
N GLN A 8 -37.81 -41.91 21.55
CA GLN A 8 -38.26 -40.55 21.27
C GLN A 8 -37.10 -39.55 21.23
N PHE A 9 -36.13 -39.71 22.13
CA PHE A 9 -34.92 -38.88 22.18
C PHE A 9 -34.01 -39.15 20.95
N PHE A 10 -33.85 -40.41 20.55
CA PHE A 10 -33.04 -40.77 19.40
C PHE A 10 -33.64 -40.26 18.07
N ASN A 11 -34.96 -40.32 17.92
CA ASN A 11 -35.66 -39.78 16.76
C ASN A 11 -35.61 -38.25 16.70
N GLN A 12 -35.67 -37.56 17.84
CA GLN A 12 -35.46 -36.11 17.89
C GLN A 12 -34.04 -35.72 17.51
N LEU A 13 -33.03 -36.46 17.97
CA LEU A 13 -31.62 -36.21 17.63
C LEU A 13 -31.33 -36.47 16.14
N GLN A 14 -31.90 -37.53 15.57
CA GLN A 14 -31.82 -37.78 14.13
C GLN A 14 -32.53 -36.69 13.32
N SER A 15 -33.67 -36.16 13.79
CA SER A 15 -34.34 -35.04 13.09
C SER A 15 -33.54 -33.74 13.13
N LEU A 16 -32.72 -33.53 14.16
CA LEU A 16 -31.83 -32.37 14.29
C LEU A 16 -30.57 -32.51 13.44
N LEU A 17 -30.06 -33.73 13.28
CA LEU A 17 -28.91 -34.07 12.43
C LEU A 17 -29.26 -34.22 10.94
N SER A 18 -30.54 -34.47 10.62
CA SER A 18 -31.06 -34.59 9.24
C SER A 18 -31.58 -33.26 8.68
N ARG A 19 -31.48 -32.17 9.43
CA ARG A 19 -31.61 -30.84 8.84
C ARG A 19 -30.37 -30.63 7.99
N ASP A 20 -30.54 -30.56 6.68
CA ASP A 20 -29.52 -30.09 5.76
C ASP A 20 -28.95 -28.78 6.30
N ILE A 21 -27.81 -28.85 6.99
CA ILE A 21 -27.00 -27.68 7.28
C ILE A 21 -26.38 -27.33 5.94
N GLN A 22 -27.15 -26.64 5.10
CA GLN A 22 -26.58 -25.89 4.00
C GLN A 22 -25.52 -24.97 4.63
N PRO A 23 -24.26 -25.01 4.16
CA PRO A 23 -23.29 -24.02 4.56
C PRO A 23 -23.93 -22.63 4.39
N PRO A 24 -23.72 -21.69 5.32
CA PRO A 24 -24.25 -20.34 5.15
C PRO A 24 -23.82 -19.85 3.77
N ALA A 25 -24.79 -19.37 2.99
CA ALA A 25 -24.51 -18.83 1.66
C ALA A 25 -23.37 -17.80 1.78
N PRO A 26 -22.35 -17.86 0.90
CA PRO A 26 -21.25 -16.90 0.93
C PRO A 26 -21.82 -15.50 0.94
N ARG A 27 -21.35 -14.64 1.84
CA ARG A 27 -21.75 -13.23 1.83
C ARG A 27 -21.29 -12.64 0.49
N ARG A 28 -21.91 -11.56 0.03
CA ARG A 28 -21.49 -10.88 -1.23
C ARG A 28 -19.99 -10.54 -1.26
N ASP A 29 -19.34 -10.47 -0.10
CA ASP A 29 -17.91 -10.20 0.08
C ASP A 29 -17.00 -11.44 -0.04
N ASP A 30 -17.57 -12.66 -0.05
CA ASP A 30 -16.83 -13.94 -0.13
C ASP A 30 -16.70 -14.47 -1.56
N LEU A 31 -17.26 -13.76 -2.54
CA LEU A 31 -17.06 -14.09 -3.96
C LEU A 31 -15.66 -13.64 -4.38
N PRO A 32 -14.87 -14.49 -5.08
CA PRO A 32 -13.66 -14.02 -5.73
C PRO A 32 -14.07 -12.90 -6.67
N LEU A 33 -13.56 -11.70 -6.40
CA LEU A 33 -13.79 -10.55 -7.26
C LEU A 33 -13.35 -10.92 -8.68
N PRO A 34 -14.11 -10.49 -9.71
CA PRO A 34 -13.64 -10.60 -11.08
C PRO A 34 -12.20 -10.10 -11.13
N ARG A 35 -11.32 -10.86 -11.78
CA ARG A 35 -9.93 -10.47 -11.98
C ARG A 35 -9.93 -9.18 -12.80
N VAL A 36 -9.96 -8.04 -12.12
CA VAL A 36 -9.79 -6.74 -12.75
C VAL A 36 -8.37 -6.76 -13.25
N GLN A 37 -8.22 -6.99 -14.55
CA GLN A 37 -6.94 -6.76 -15.19
C GLN A 37 -6.66 -5.26 -15.05
N PRO A 38 -5.50 -4.87 -14.53
CA PRO A 38 -5.10 -3.47 -14.54
C PRO A 38 -5.24 -2.94 -15.95
N ALA A 39 -5.64 -1.67 -16.08
CA ALA A 39 -5.45 -1.01 -17.36
C ALA A 39 -3.97 -1.20 -17.76
N PRO A 40 -3.68 -1.66 -18.99
CA PRO A 40 -2.31 -1.82 -19.42
C PRO A 40 -1.61 -0.47 -19.26
N ASP A 41 -0.46 -0.49 -18.60
CA ASP A 41 0.36 0.69 -18.44
C ASP A 41 0.57 1.33 -19.81
N PRO A 42 0.27 2.64 -19.99
CA PRO A 42 0.64 3.32 -21.21
C PRO A 42 2.14 3.10 -21.40
N ALA A 43 2.54 2.60 -22.57
CA ALA A 43 3.92 2.25 -22.86
C ALA A 43 4.87 3.32 -22.30
N VAL A 44 5.70 2.91 -21.33
CA VAL A 44 6.74 3.76 -20.76
C VAL A 44 7.57 4.22 -21.95
N ILE A 45 7.54 5.52 -22.24
CA ILE A 45 8.29 6.07 -23.36
C ILE A 45 9.75 5.73 -23.11
N ASP A 46 10.32 4.93 -24.01
CA ASP A 46 11.68 4.39 -23.95
C ASP A 46 12.72 5.47 -24.26
N LYS A 47 12.68 6.57 -23.49
CA LYS A 47 13.77 7.52 -23.47
C LYS A 47 14.88 6.89 -22.63
N PRO A 48 16.15 6.91 -23.08
CA PRO A 48 17.27 6.54 -22.22
C PRO A 48 17.20 7.42 -20.97
N LYS A 49 16.77 6.83 -19.84
CA LYS A 49 16.56 7.53 -18.58
C LYS A 49 17.94 7.89 -18.05
N GLN A 50 18.39 9.12 -18.33
CA GLN A 50 19.57 9.66 -17.68
C GLN A 50 19.44 9.47 -16.16
N PRO A 51 20.56 9.28 -15.44
CA PRO A 51 20.54 9.23 -13.98
C PRO A 51 19.78 10.44 -13.43
N ILE A 52 18.83 10.18 -12.54
CA ILE A 52 18.10 11.24 -11.85
C ILE A 52 18.86 11.48 -10.55
N PRO A 53 19.50 12.65 -10.36
CA PRO A 53 20.29 12.92 -9.17
C PRO A 53 19.48 12.68 -7.89
N GLY A 54 20.08 11.99 -6.91
CA GLY A 54 19.43 11.70 -5.63
C GLY A 54 18.44 10.54 -5.64
N LEU A 55 18.25 9.83 -6.76
CA LEU A 55 17.51 8.56 -6.82
C LEU A 55 18.45 7.39 -7.09
N SER A 56 18.01 6.17 -6.76
CA SER A 56 18.78 4.96 -7.07
C SER A 56 19.01 4.80 -8.58
N SER A 57 19.95 3.93 -8.93
CA SER A 57 20.20 3.51 -10.32
C SER A 57 19.29 2.37 -10.81
N LYS A 58 18.48 1.77 -9.93
CA LYS A 58 17.55 0.68 -10.29
C LYS A 58 16.51 1.16 -11.32
N ARG A 59 16.29 0.39 -12.38
CA ARG A 59 15.36 0.72 -13.47
C ARG A 59 14.66 -0.53 -13.97
N ASN A 60 13.68 -0.33 -14.84
CA ASN A 60 13.01 -1.39 -15.59
C ASN A 60 12.37 -2.44 -14.67
N GLY A 61 11.78 -1.95 -13.58
CA GLY A 61 11.10 -2.79 -12.58
C GLY A 61 12.02 -3.57 -11.65
N ALA A 62 13.32 -3.26 -11.61
CA ALA A 62 14.27 -3.85 -10.68
C ALA A 62 13.76 -3.71 -9.23
N LYS A 63 13.61 -4.86 -8.56
CA LYS A 63 13.06 -4.93 -7.21
C LYS A 63 14.08 -4.49 -6.15
N PRO A 64 13.61 -4.05 -4.98
CA PRO A 64 14.47 -3.91 -3.82
C PRO A 64 15.13 -5.25 -3.48
N ASP A 65 16.42 -5.23 -3.18
CA ASP A 65 17.14 -6.45 -2.80
C ASP A 65 16.64 -6.97 -1.45
N ASN A 66 16.19 -6.05 -0.58
CA ASN A 66 15.52 -6.37 0.66
C ASN A 66 14.47 -5.31 1.04
N ILE A 67 13.19 -5.59 0.75
CA ILE A 67 12.08 -4.70 1.10
C ILE A 67 11.93 -4.47 2.61
N TRP A 68 12.38 -5.43 3.42
CA TRP A 68 12.21 -5.44 4.86
C TRP A 68 13.19 -4.46 5.51
N ASN A 69 14.48 -4.59 5.24
CA ASN A 69 15.53 -3.93 6.03
C ASN A 69 16.33 -2.85 5.29
N GLY A 70 15.83 -2.29 4.18
CA GLY A 70 16.45 -1.11 3.57
C GLY A 70 16.24 0.16 4.40
N PHE A 71 14.98 0.42 4.79
CA PHE A 71 14.59 1.49 5.70
C PHE A 71 13.32 1.10 6.49
N ARG A 72 12.98 1.89 7.51
CA ARG A 72 11.75 1.70 8.30
C ARG A 72 11.13 3.03 8.75
N GLN A 73 9.90 2.95 9.25
CA GLN A 73 9.25 4.07 9.93
C GLN A 73 10.02 4.47 11.19
N GLY A 74 10.13 5.78 11.43
CA GLY A 74 10.60 6.34 12.68
C GLY A 74 9.47 6.50 13.70
N ARG A 75 9.39 7.68 14.33
CA ARG A 75 8.47 8.01 15.41
C ARG A 75 7.14 8.57 14.92
N GLN A 76 7.10 9.10 13.69
CA GLN A 76 5.90 9.68 13.11
C GLN A 76 4.83 8.64 12.78
N GLY A 77 3.56 9.06 12.76
CA GLY A 77 2.39 8.22 12.47
C GLY A 77 2.16 7.94 10.98
N ASN A 78 3.21 7.83 10.15
CA ASN A 78 3.06 7.67 8.70
C ASN A 78 2.98 6.22 8.19
N CYS A 79 2.46 5.31 9.02
CA CYS A 79 2.36 3.88 8.71
C CYS A 79 1.61 3.60 7.40
N VAL A 80 0.58 4.37 7.07
CA VAL A 80 -0.15 4.28 5.80
C VAL A 80 0.77 4.59 4.62
N THR A 81 1.52 5.69 4.71
CA THR A 81 2.39 6.17 3.62
C THR A 81 3.56 5.23 3.40
N ILE A 82 4.27 4.82 4.45
CA ILE A 82 5.42 3.91 4.32
C ILE A 82 4.99 2.53 3.81
N SER A 83 3.84 2.03 4.26
CA SER A 83 3.29 0.75 3.79
C SER A 83 2.98 0.81 2.29
N ALA A 84 2.35 1.89 1.85
CA ALA A 84 2.07 2.10 0.44
C ALA A 84 3.36 2.19 -0.39
N ILE A 85 4.37 2.92 0.10
CA ILE A 85 5.69 3.04 -0.56
C ILE A 85 6.34 1.67 -0.71
N LYS A 86 6.43 0.88 0.38
CA LYS A 86 7.08 -0.43 0.35
C LYS A 86 6.35 -1.42 -0.55
N ALA A 87 5.02 -1.44 -0.50
CA ALA A 87 4.23 -2.28 -1.39
C ALA A 87 4.37 -1.87 -2.87
N ALA A 88 4.38 -0.56 -3.17
CA ALA A 88 4.62 -0.05 -4.52
C ALA A 88 6.01 -0.41 -5.04
N MET A 89 7.05 -0.27 -4.19
CA MET A 89 8.41 -0.68 -4.52
C MET A 89 8.53 -2.18 -4.83
N ALA A 90 7.86 -3.01 -4.04
CA ALA A 90 7.83 -4.46 -4.27
C ALA A 90 7.04 -4.83 -5.53
N LYS A 91 5.91 -4.17 -5.80
CA LYS A 91 5.05 -4.47 -6.96
C LYS A 91 5.66 -4.00 -8.27
N PHE A 92 6.01 -2.72 -8.37
CA PHE A 92 6.39 -2.10 -9.64
C PHE A 92 7.91 -2.06 -9.83
N GLY A 93 8.67 -1.73 -8.80
CA GLY A 93 10.13 -1.62 -8.82
C GLY A 93 10.58 -0.60 -7.77
N GLN A 94 11.82 -0.70 -7.29
CA GLN A 94 12.28 0.17 -6.20
C GLN A 94 12.24 1.66 -6.58
N SER A 95 12.65 1.98 -7.80
CA SER A 95 12.82 3.36 -8.21
C SER A 95 11.46 4.07 -8.38
N PRO A 96 11.35 5.36 -8.02
CA PRO A 96 10.18 6.17 -8.36
C PRO A 96 9.87 6.17 -9.87
N THR A 97 10.89 5.94 -10.72
CA THR A 97 10.74 5.85 -12.17
C THR A 97 10.07 4.56 -12.66
N ASP A 98 9.91 3.56 -11.78
CA ASP A 98 9.16 2.33 -12.03
C ASP A 98 7.73 2.42 -11.44
N ILE A 99 7.50 3.30 -10.46
CA ILE A 99 6.19 3.51 -9.81
C ILE A 99 5.39 4.61 -10.50
N TYR A 100 6.01 5.69 -10.94
CA TYR A 100 5.35 6.78 -11.67
C TYR A 100 5.47 6.58 -13.18
N ARG A 101 4.58 7.24 -13.94
CA ARG A 101 4.61 7.23 -15.40
C ARG A 101 5.83 7.98 -15.93
N SER A 102 6.18 9.11 -15.33
CA SER A 102 7.44 9.81 -15.59
C SER A 102 7.96 10.59 -14.38
N VAL A 103 9.28 10.70 -14.31
CA VAL A 103 10.00 11.60 -13.40
C VAL A 103 11.09 12.26 -14.21
N GLU A 104 11.04 13.58 -14.33
CA GLU A 104 11.98 14.38 -15.12
C GLU A 104 12.65 15.41 -14.22
N LYS A 105 13.98 15.47 -14.23
CA LYS A 105 14.71 16.57 -13.59
C LYS A 105 14.45 17.87 -14.36
N VAL A 106 14.04 18.91 -13.65
CA VAL A 106 13.92 20.28 -14.17
C VAL A 106 14.82 21.22 -13.36
N ALA A 107 14.92 22.50 -13.73
CA ALA A 107 15.86 23.43 -13.11
C ALA A 107 15.75 23.48 -11.57
N ASP A 108 14.54 23.64 -11.03
CA ASP A 108 14.27 23.87 -9.59
C ASP A 108 13.84 22.61 -8.82
N GLY A 109 13.81 21.45 -9.47
CA GLY A 109 13.32 20.21 -8.86
C GLY A 109 13.00 19.14 -9.88
N TYR A 110 11.78 18.61 -9.82
CA TYR A 110 11.30 17.49 -10.64
C TYR A 110 9.90 17.74 -11.15
N ARG A 111 9.62 17.33 -12.39
CA ARG A 111 8.27 17.14 -12.90
C ARG A 111 7.91 15.67 -12.80
N VAL A 112 6.77 15.36 -12.21
CA VAL A 112 6.30 13.99 -11.99
C VAL A 112 4.92 13.83 -12.59
N VAL A 113 4.74 12.77 -13.38
CA VAL A 113 3.44 12.31 -13.86
C VAL A 113 3.18 10.94 -13.23
N MET A 114 2.15 10.84 -12.40
CA MET A 114 1.75 9.61 -11.75
C MET A 114 0.99 8.68 -12.71
N ARG A 115 0.84 7.40 -12.34
CA ARG A 115 0.15 6.40 -13.19
C ARG A 115 -1.31 6.72 -13.44
N ASP A 116 -1.95 7.35 -12.47
CA ASP A 116 -3.34 7.80 -12.57
C ASP A 116 -3.54 9.14 -13.31
N GLY A 117 -2.48 9.63 -13.97
CA GLY A 117 -2.49 10.87 -14.73
C GLY A 117 -2.34 12.14 -13.90
N PHE A 118 -2.19 12.05 -12.57
CA PHE A 118 -1.93 13.23 -11.75
C PHE A 118 -0.53 13.79 -12.02
N GLU A 119 -0.43 15.10 -12.22
CA GLU A 119 0.83 15.78 -12.48
C GLU A 119 1.20 16.72 -11.32
N LEU A 120 2.49 16.75 -10.97
CA LEU A 120 3.02 17.71 -10.01
C LEU A 120 4.42 18.19 -10.36
N GLN A 121 4.76 19.36 -9.83
CA GLN A 121 6.12 19.84 -9.72
C GLN A 121 6.56 19.71 -8.27
N LEU A 122 7.69 19.04 -8.05
CA LEU A 122 8.31 18.87 -6.74
C LEU A 122 9.61 19.67 -6.72
N LYS A 123 9.64 20.75 -5.95
CA LYS A 123 10.86 21.56 -5.80
C LYS A 123 11.89 20.85 -4.93
N GLN A 124 13.16 21.17 -5.11
CA GLN A 124 14.21 20.63 -4.25
C GLN A 124 13.97 20.97 -2.77
N SER A 125 13.56 22.21 -2.47
CA SER A 125 13.25 22.63 -1.09
C SER A 125 12.05 21.90 -0.48
N GLU A 126 11.11 21.44 -1.31
CA GLU A 126 9.97 20.64 -0.89
C GLU A 126 10.39 19.20 -0.58
N LEU A 127 11.26 18.62 -1.41
CA LEU A 127 11.89 17.32 -1.14
C LEU A 127 12.69 17.36 0.18
N ASP A 128 13.47 18.41 0.42
CA ASP A 128 14.25 18.54 1.66
C ASP A 128 13.36 18.62 2.91
N LYS A 129 12.21 19.31 2.81
CA LYS A 129 11.20 19.35 3.88
C LYS A 129 10.58 17.97 4.11
N ALA A 130 10.22 17.28 3.03
CA ALA A 130 9.65 15.94 3.08
C ALA A 130 10.63 14.92 3.68
N ILE A 131 11.92 14.98 3.36
CA ILE A 131 12.97 14.14 3.96
C ILE A 131 12.97 14.30 5.48
N ARG A 132 13.00 15.54 5.99
CA ARG A 132 12.96 15.82 7.44
C ARG A 132 11.62 15.39 8.06
N GLY A 133 10.52 15.60 7.34
CA GLY A 133 9.17 15.33 7.80
C GLY A 133 8.79 13.85 7.82
N ALA A 134 9.37 13.04 6.94
CA ALA A 134 9.10 11.60 6.84
C ALA A 134 9.60 10.85 8.08
N ASP A 135 10.68 11.31 8.71
CA ASP A 135 11.29 10.64 9.86
C ASP A 135 11.55 9.14 9.57
N PHE A 136 11.92 8.80 8.34
CA PHE A 136 12.31 7.44 7.99
C PHE A 136 13.71 7.16 8.53
N VAL A 137 13.91 5.94 9.02
CA VAL A 137 15.17 5.49 9.59
C VAL A 137 15.88 4.61 8.59
N LEU A 138 17.10 5.01 8.22
CA LEU A 138 18.02 4.18 7.45
C LEU A 138 18.32 2.89 8.21
N LEU A 139 18.30 1.78 7.50
CA LEU A 139 18.82 0.51 7.97
C LEU A 139 20.03 0.15 7.10
N ASN A 140 19.84 -0.60 6.01
CA ASN A 140 20.96 -1.13 5.23
C ASN A 140 21.02 -0.64 3.77
N ASP A 141 20.02 0.10 3.28
CA ASP A 141 19.94 0.51 1.88
C ASP A 141 19.69 2.02 1.75
N PRO A 142 20.77 2.83 1.63
CA PRO A 142 20.66 4.27 1.46
C PRO A 142 19.95 4.69 0.16
N GLU A 143 20.11 3.92 -0.92
CA GLU A 143 19.48 4.25 -2.21
C GLU A 143 17.97 4.02 -2.16
N MET A 144 17.53 2.92 -1.54
CA MET A 144 16.11 2.67 -1.29
C MET A 144 15.50 3.72 -0.37
N LEU A 145 16.23 4.20 0.63
CA LEU A 145 15.76 5.30 1.49
C LEU A 145 15.58 6.59 0.69
N ASN A 146 16.51 6.91 -0.22
CA ASN A 146 16.39 8.09 -1.08
C ASN A 146 15.15 8.01 -1.98
N ASP A 147 14.93 6.85 -2.60
CA ASP A 147 13.74 6.58 -3.39
C ASP A 147 12.45 6.72 -2.55
N ALA A 148 12.46 6.21 -1.31
CA ALA A 148 11.34 6.30 -0.39
C ALA A 148 11.02 7.75 0.02
N HIS A 149 12.04 8.56 0.31
CA HIS A 149 11.85 9.98 0.59
C HIS A 149 11.25 10.74 -0.59
N PHE A 150 11.67 10.42 -1.81
CA PHE A 150 11.08 11.01 -3.01
C PHE A 150 9.60 10.66 -3.15
N LEU A 151 9.24 9.38 -2.97
CA LEU A 151 7.84 8.94 -3.01
C LEU A 151 6.99 9.59 -1.90
N PHE A 152 7.55 9.72 -0.69
CA PHE A 152 6.90 10.43 0.41
C PHE A 152 6.68 11.91 0.06
N ALA A 153 7.67 12.57 -0.55
CA ALA A 153 7.57 13.97 -0.96
C ALA A 153 6.48 14.19 -2.02
N CYS A 154 6.39 13.31 -3.03
CA CYS A 154 5.30 13.34 -4.00
C CYS A 154 3.93 13.10 -3.35
N SER A 155 3.83 12.14 -2.43
CA SER A 155 2.61 11.88 -1.66
C SER A 155 2.19 13.11 -0.84
N ALA A 156 3.15 13.78 -0.20
CA ALA A 156 2.90 15.02 0.54
C ALA A 156 2.48 16.17 -0.38
N LYS A 157 3.13 16.30 -1.54
CA LYS A 157 2.80 17.34 -2.51
C LYS A 157 1.40 17.16 -3.07
N ARG A 158 1.00 15.93 -3.40
CA ARG A 158 -0.37 15.62 -3.81
C ARG A 158 -1.37 15.88 -2.68
N ALA A 159 -1.07 15.45 -1.45
CA ALA A 159 -1.89 15.75 -0.27
C ALA A 159 -2.09 17.26 -0.05
N GLN A 160 -1.06 18.09 -0.30
CA GLN A 160 -1.19 19.54 -0.28
C GLN A 160 -2.20 20.04 -1.33
N ILE A 161 -2.05 19.58 -2.58
CA ILE A 161 -2.88 20.03 -3.72
C ILE A 161 -4.34 19.59 -3.56
N GLU A 162 -4.57 18.33 -3.18
CA GLU A 162 -5.90 17.75 -3.00
C GLU A 162 -6.54 18.09 -1.64
N ASN A 163 -5.84 18.89 -0.81
CA ASN A 163 -6.29 19.30 0.51
C ASN A 163 -6.64 18.12 1.43
N ASN A 164 -5.72 17.17 1.57
CA ASN A 164 -5.85 16.04 2.50
C ASN A 164 -6.30 16.50 3.88
N ASP A 165 -7.21 15.74 4.48
CA ASP A 165 -7.85 16.02 5.78
C ASP A 165 -8.60 17.35 5.87
N GLY A 166 -8.77 18.07 4.75
CA GLY A 166 -9.45 19.37 4.70
C GLY A 166 -8.56 20.56 5.06
N TRP A 167 -7.30 20.33 5.46
CA TRP A 167 -6.39 21.39 5.92
C TRP A 167 -4.97 21.33 5.32
N ALA A 168 -4.58 20.26 4.62
CA ALA A 168 -3.24 20.12 4.04
C ALA A 168 -2.89 21.21 3.01
N ARG A 169 -3.87 21.87 2.37
CA ARG A 169 -3.61 22.94 1.39
C ARG A 169 -2.92 24.17 1.96
N ARG A 170 -2.90 24.32 3.29
CA ARG A 170 -2.31 25.47 3.99
C ARG A 170 -0.82 25.62 3.68
N SER A 171 -0.07 24.53 3.64
CA SER A 171 1.36 24.50 3.34
C SER A 171 1.84 23.07 3.10
N LEU A 172 3.04 22.90 2.54
CA LEU A 172 3.64 21.56 2.47
C LEU A 172 3.89 20.98 3.86
N ASP A 173 4.24 21.80 4.86
CA ASP A 173 4.44 21.33 6.23
C ASP A 173 3.13 20.82 6.84
N ALA A 174 2.01 21.47 6.54
CA ALA A 174 0.68 20.98 6.88
C ALA A 174 0.36 19.66 6.16
N ALA A 175 0.69 19.56 4.88
CA ALA A 175 0.53 18.30 4.15
C ALA A 175 1.36 17.18 4.78
N ILE A 176 2.65 17.40 5.08
CA ILE A 176 3.53 16.45 5.79
C ILE A 176 2.90 16.00 7.11
N GLN A 177 2.36 16.93 7.90
CA GLN A 177 1.67 16.61 9.15
C GLN A 177 0.44 15.72 8.90
N SER A 178 -0.32 15.96 7.83
CA SER A 178 -1.48 15.13 7.45
C SER A 178 -1.09 13.71 7.05
N LEU A 179 0.15 13.44 6.62
CA LEU A 179 0.62 12.06 6.40
C LEU A 179 1.15 11.40 7.69
N ASN A 180 1.42 12.18 8.74
CA ASN A 180 2.08 11.74 9.97
C ASN A 180 1.12 11.57 11.16
N ASN A 181 -0.19 11.78 10.98
CA ASN A 181 -1.20 11.75 12.04
C ASN A 181 -1.76 10.36 12.37
N GLY A 182 -1.31 9.29 11.70
CA GLY A 182 -1.73 7.91 12.01
C GLY A 182 -3.00 7.45 11.31
N GLU A 183 -3.55 8.23 10.38
CA GLU A 183 -4.92 8.04 9.91
C GLU A 183 -5.08 7.24 8.61
N ASP A 184 -6.18 6.48 8.58
CA ASP A 184 -6.82 5.85 7.42
C ASP A 184 -8.35 5.97 7.62
N GLU A 185 -8.81 7.12 8.13
CA GLU A 185 -10.16 7.30 8.68
C GLU A 185 -11.29 7.20 7.66
N ARG A 186 -10.97 7.34 6.37
CA ARG A 186 -11.97 7.39 5.28
C ARG A 186 -11.99 6.12 4.43
N GLY A 187 -11.13 5.15 4.73
CA GLY A 187 -11.08 3.83 4.10
C GLY A 187 -9.73 3.47 3.47
N PRO A 188 -9.52 2.18 3.19
CA PRO A 188 -8.20 1.63 2.93
C PRO A 188 -7.61 2.08 1.59
N GLY A 189 -6.29 2.17 1.56
CA GLY A 189 -5.51 2.44 0.35
C GLY A 189 -5.30 3.93 0.06
N GLU A 190 -5.51 4.83 1.01
CA GLU A 190 -5.22 6.26 0.83
C GLU A 190 -3.75 6.49 0.41
N GLY A 191 -2.81 5.77 1.04
CA GLY A 191 -1.39 5.83 0.66
C GLY A 191 -1.16 5.50 -0.82
N PHE A 192 -1.83 4.48 -1.36
CA PHE A 192 -1.75 4.15 -2.78
C PHE A 192 -2.36 5.22 -3.68
N LYS A 193 -3.50 5.81 -3.29
CA LYS A 193 -4.11 6.91 -4.04
C LYS A 193 -3.17 8.12 -4.12
N ARG A 194 -2.50 8.47 -3.03
CA ARG A 194 -1.52 9.59 -3.02
C ARG A 194 -0.25 9.30 -3.83
N LEU A 195 0.08 8.03 -4.05
CA LEU A 195 1.11 7.59 -5.00
C LEU A 195 0.59 7.47 -6.44
N GLY A 196 -0.67 7.85 -6.69
CA GLY A 196 -1.31 7.80 -8.01
C GLY A 196 -1.51 6.38 -8.54
N LEU A 197 -1.89 5.47 -7.65
CA LEU A 197 -2.18 4.07 -7.94
C LEU A 197 -3.68 3.73 -7.84
N LYS A 198 -4.57 4.74 -7.90
CA LYS A 198 -6.02 4.54 -7.72
C LYS A 198 -6.64 3.54 -8.69
N ASP A 199 -6.08 3.44 -9.90
CA ASP A 199 -6.55 2.53 -10.96
C ASP A 199 -5.79 1.19 -10.96
N HIS A 200 -4.86 1.00 -10.01
CA HIS A 200 -4.01 -0.18 -9.84
C HIS A 200 -4.19 -0.83 -8.47
N MET A 201 -5.38 -0.68 -7.88
CA MET A 201 -5.70 -1.23 -6.56
C MET A 201 -7.02 -1.98 -6.57
N ALA A 202 -7.06 -3.12 -5.87
CA ALA A 202 -8.27 -3.90 -5.65
C ALA A 202 -8.45 -4.17 -4.16
N ARG A 203 -9.68 -4.04 -3.66
CA ARG A 203 -10.03 -4.54 -2.32
C ARG A 203 -9.97 -6.06 -2.34
N VAL A 204 -9.39 -6.65 -1.30
CA VAL A 204 -9.32 -8.10 -1.13
C VAL A 204 -9.57 -8.47 0.32
N SER A 205 -9.78 -9.76 0.61
CA SER A 205 -9.68 -10.26 1.98
C SER A 205 -8.22 -10.22 2.45
N ALA A 206 -7.96 -9.90 3.72
CA ALA A 206 -6.62 -10.00 4.29
C ALA A 206 -6.04 -11.42 4.16
N LEU A 207 -6.89 -12.45 4.18
CA LEU A 207 -6.50 -13.85 3.99
C LEU A 207 -6.05 -14.16 2.56
N ALA A 208 -6.41 -13.33 1.57
CA ALA A 208 -6.03 -13.53 0.17
C ALA A 208 -4.51 -13.48 -0.01
N PHE A 209 -3.78 -12.76 0.85
CA PHE A 209 -2.32 -12.72 0.86
C PHE A 209 -1.66 -14.07 1.23
N ALA A 210 -2.43 -15.13 1.48
CA ALA A 210 -1.91 -16.49 1.41
C ALA A 210 -1.36 -16.82 0.01
N ASP A 211 -1.93 -16.20 -1.05
CA ASP A 211 -1.29 -16.11 -2.35
C ASP A 211 -0.13 -15.11 -2.29
N LYS A 212 1.08 -15.64 -2.35
CA LYS A 212 2.33 -14.87 -2.27
C LYS A 212 2.58 -13.97 -3.47
N SER A 213 1.84 -14.15 -4.58
CA SER A 213 1.91 -13.25 -5.73
C SER A 213 1.20 -11.92 -5.47
N LEU A 214 0.27 -11.88 -4.50
CA LEU A 214 -0.37 -10.65 -4.09
C LEU A 214 0.56 -9.78 -3.25
N ILE A 215 0.66 -8.51 -3.62
CA ILE A 215 1.40 -7.47 -2.93
C ILE A 215 0.43 -6.34 -2.63
N GLY A 216 0.51 -5.75 -1.45
CA GLY A 216 -0.41 -4.69 -1.09
C GLY A 216 -0.23 -4.19 0.33
N MET A 217 -1.31 -3.74 0.94
CA MET A 217 -1.30 -3.31 2.34
C MET A 217 -2.54 -3.77 3.08
N VAL A 218 -2.40 -3.88 4.40
CA VAL A 218 -3.51 -4.18 5.31
C VAL A 218 -3.59 -3.08 6.35
N ASN A 219 -4.79 -2.55 6.50
CA ASN A 219 -5.09 -1.41 7.34
C ASN A 219 -5.90 -1.91 8.54
N ARG A 220 -5.46 -1.51 9.74
CA ARG A 220 -6.08 -1.80 11.03
C ARG A 220 -6.20 -0.51 11.81
N ARG A 221 -7.00 -0.53 12.86
CA ARG A 221 -7.15 0.62 13.76
C ARG A 221 -5.76 1.05 14.28
N GLY A 222 -5.30 2.22 13.83
CA GLY A 222 -4.04 2.84 14.24
C GLY A 222 -2.76 2.23 13.62
N HIS A 223 -2.86 1.28 12.68
CA HIS A 223 -1.67 0.73 12.04
C HIS A 223 -1.95 0.16 10.65
N SER A 224 -1.10 0.53 9.70
CA SER A 224 -1.07 -0.06 8.36
C SER A 224 0.27 -0.73 8.12
N VAL A 225 0.24 -1.85 7.41
CA VAL A 225 1.44 -2.64 7.07
C VAL A 225 1.44 -2.97 5.59
N ALA A 226 2.63 -2.93 4.97
CA ALA A 226 2.81 -3.54 3.65
C ALA A 226 2.75 -5.06 3.78
N VAL A 227 2.26 -5.74 2.75
CA VAL A 227 2.29 -7.19 2.63
C VAL A 227 3.01 -7.57 1.34
N VAL A 228 4.07 -8.37 1.47
CA VAL A 228 4.91 -8.84 0.37
C VAL A 228 5.27 -10.31 0.61
N ASP A 229 5.20 -11.17 -0.41
CA ASP A 229 5.47 -12.62 -0.27
C ASP A 229 4.63 -13.26 0.88
N GLY A 230 3.38 -12.80 1.01
CA GLY A 230 2.43 -13.24 2.04
C GLY A 230 2.80 -12.87 3.49
N SER A 231 3.78 -11.99 3.69
CA SER A 231 4.26 -11.55 5.00
C SER A 231 4.07 -10.06 5.22
N GLU A 232 3.74 -9.68 6.45
CA GLU A 232 3.67 -8.28 6.86
C GLU A 232 5.06 -7.68 7.04
N GLU A 233 5.23 -6.44 6.58
CA GLU A 233 6.37 -5.59 6.90
C GLU A 233 6.05 -4.77 8.13
N ILE A 234 6.78 -5.01 9.22
CA ILE A 234 6.55 -4.34 10.50
C ILE A 234 7.87 -3.75 10.99
N TYR A 235 7.99 -2.43 10.88
CA TYR A 235 9.13 -1.64 11.38
C TYR A 235 10.50 -2.19 10.95
N GLY A 236 10.64 -2.56 9.68
CA GLY A 236 11.89 -3.05 9.12
C GLY A 236 12.06 -4.57 9.18
N LYS A 237 11.03 -5.33 9.61
CA LYS A 237 11.10 -6.77 9.84
C LYS A 237 10.01 -7.52 9.08
N LYS A 238 10.37 -8.66 8.49
CA LYS A 238 9.42 -9.63 7.96
C LYS A 238 8.70 -10.32 9.13
N ARG A 239 7.37 -10.31 9.11
CA ARG A 239 6.53 -10.97 10.11
C ARG A 239 5.63 -12.02 9.45
N GLY A 240 4.68 -12.54 10.24
CA GLY A 240 3.73 -13.54 9.77
C GLY A 240 2.76 -12.99 8.74
N ARG A 241 1.86 -13.87 8.31
CA ARG A 241 0.77 -13.51 7.40
C ARG A 241 -0.24 -12.57 8.08
N PRO A 242 -0.85 -11.65 7.33
CA PRO A 242 -2.00 -10.91 7.83
C PRO A 242 -3.17 -11.87 8.10
N THR A 243 -3.85 -11.69 9.24
CA THR A 243 -5.01 -12.52 9.64
C THR A 243 -6.34 -11.77 9.65
N GLY A 244 -6.31 -10.44 9.48
CA GLY A 244 -7.49 -9.59 9.46
C GLY A 244 -7.15 -8.12 9.24
N GLY A 245 -8.15 -7.28 8.98
CA GLY A 245 -8.01 -5.87 8.61
C GLY A 245 -8.62 -5.57 7.24
N GLN A 246 -8.64 -4.30 6.85
CA GLN A 246 -9.07 -3.88 5.53
C GLN A 246 -7.88 -3.97 4.56
N ALA A 247 -8.00 -4.79 3.53
CA ALA A 247 -6.87 -5.13 2.67
C ALA A 247 -7.05 -4.58 1.25
N ILE A 248 -5.96 -4.04 0.71
CA ILE A 248 -5.83 -3.62 -0.69
C ILE A 248 -4.66 -4.37 -1.30
N ALA A 249 -4.90 -5.07 -2.41
CA ALA A 249 -3.85 -5.60 -3.27
C ALA A 249 -3.59 -4.63 -4.43
N LEU A 250 -2.32 -4.50 -4.83
CA LEU A 250 -1.93 -3.83 -6.05
C LEU A 250 -2.10 -4.80 -7.23
N ILE A 251 -2.84 -4.37 -8.24
CA ILE A 251 -3.11 -5.17 -9.45
C ILE A 251 -2.17 -4.76 -10.57
#